data_AF-A0A6L5EZQ1-F1
#
_entry.id   AF-A0A6L5EZQ1-F1
#
_cell.length_a   1.000
_cell.length_b   1.000
_cell.length_c   1.000
_cell.angle_alpha   90.00
_cell.angle_beta   90.00
_cell.angle_gamma   90.00
#
_symmetry.space_group_name_H-M   'P 1'
#
loop_
_entity.id
_entity.type
_entity.pdbx_description
1 polymer ?
#
loop_
_entity_poly.entity_id
_entity_poly.type
_entity_poly.pdbx_seq_one_letter_code
_entity_poly.pdbx_strand_id
1 'polypeptide(L)'
;KFFGQSTGRKYLLTGGIGACGVCGAPLIGRPVRIRRAEPLAYLVCPGKKQGGHSCVGIAMDKAERHVLDRLFAELDKPEFLDAIGADDHARQRDEITAKLGALDGRRNELAETWAAGDLTAAEWTTARRALAEREQQLRAELAAIPPPMTNVDITGAREAWPDMTLNEQREFLGLFIERVVVNRATTRSRWGPVGERVDIEWRTL
;
A
#
# COMPACT_ATOMS: atom_id res chain seq x y z
N LYS A 1 25.31 -16.84 -9.39
CA LYS A 1 24.22 -17.84 -9.53
C LYS A 1 23.61 -18.06 -8.16
N PHE A 2 22.48 -17.43 -7.85
CA PHE A 2 21.48 -17.79 -6.83
C PHE A 2 20.49 -16.63 -6.76
N PHE A 3 19.29 -16.79 -7.29
CA PHE A 3 18.01 -16.20 -6.85
C PHE A 3 16.98 -17.02 -7.62
N GLY A 4 16.46 -18.11 -7.05
CA GLY A 4 15.46 -18.04 -6.00
C GLY A 4 14.12 -17.86 -6.69
N GLN A 5 13.43 -18.96 -6.99
CA GLN A 5 12.11 -18.93 -7.62
C GLN A 5 11.17 -18.10 -6.75
N SER A 6 10.90 -16.86 -7.15
CA SER A 6 9.79 -16.13 -6.55
C SER A 6 8.52 -16.84 -6.99
N THR A 7 7.80 -17.42 -6.04
CA THR A 7 6.37 -17.68 -6.20
C THR A 7 5.65 -16.34 -6.17
N GLY A 8 6.01 -15.47 -7.14
CA GLY A 8 5.54 -14.10 -7.23
C GLY A 8 4.03 -14.11 -7.45
N ARG A 9 3.33 -13.28 -6.66
CA ARG A 9 1.94 -12.91 -6.96
C ARG A 9 1.90 -12.47 -8.42
N LYS A 10 0.91 -12.94 -9.20
CA LYS A 10 0.96 -12.83 -10.67
C LYS A 10 0.28 -11.57 -11.22
N TYR A 11 -0.48 -10.83 -10.40
CA TYR A 11 -1.39 -9.79 -10.86
C TYR A 11 -1.49 -8.60 -9.90
N LEU A 12 -1.68 -7.41 -10.46
CA LEU A 12 -1.61 -6.10 -9.81
C LEU A 12 -2.73 -5.90 -8.78
N LEU A 13 -3.96 -6.34 -9.11
CA LEU A 13 -5.14 -6.12 -8.25
C LEU A 13 -5.42 -7.25 -7.24
N THR A 14 -4.52 -8.22 -7.12
CA THR A 14 -4.69 -9.31 -6.12
C THR A 14 -4.13 -8.93 -4.75
N GLY A 15 -4.10 -9.83 -3.77
CA GLY A 15 -3.36 -9.59 -2.51
C GLY A 15 -3.91 -8.47 -1.62
N GLY A 16 -5.22 -8.21 -1.67
CA GLY A 16 -5.93 -7.34 -0.71
C GLY A 16 -6.44 -6.01 -1.25
N ILE A 17 -5.90 -5.50 -2.36
CA ILE A 17 -6.35 -4.21 -2.94
C ILE A 17 -7.69 -4.34 -3.67
N GLY A 18 -7.94 -5.46 -4.35
CA GLY A 18 -9.22 -5.73 -5.00
C GLY A 18 -10.26 -6.28 -4.00
N ALA A 19 -11.46 -5.71 -3.99
CA ALA A 19 -12.56 -6.11 -3.12
C ALA A 19 -13.90 -6.29 -3.85
N CYS A 20 -14.72 -7.20 -3.33
CA CYS A 20 -16.06 -7.44 -3.85
C CYS A 20 -17.03 -6.34 -3.41
N GLY A 21 -17.66 -5.62 -4.34
CA GLY A 21 -18.66 -4.59 -4.03
C GLY A 21 -19.98 -5.11 -3.47
N VAL A 22 -20.15 -6.43 -3.32
CA VAL A 22 -21.37 -7.04 -2.76
C VAL A 22 -21.14 -7.55 -1.34
N CYS A 23 -20.00 -8.19 -1.08
CA CYS A 23 -19.74 -8.85 0.20
C CYS A 23 -18.43 -8.39 0.88
N GLY A 24 -17.72 -7.41 0.31
CA GLY A 24 -16.48 -6.85 0.84
C GLY A 24 -15.25 -7.77 0.76
N ALA A 25 -15.43 -9.07 0.48
CA ALA A 25 -14.34 -10.04 0.47
C ALA A 25 -13.23 -9.69 -0.52
N PRO A 26 -11.96 -9.94 -0.18
CA PRO A 26 -10.83 -9.70 -1.08
C PRO A 26 -10.95 -10.58 -2.33
N LEU A 27 -10.70 -9.99 -3.48
CA LEU A 27 -10.77 -10.67 -4.76
C LEU A 27 -9.47 -11.45 -5.03
N ILE A 28 -9.61 -12.57 -5.73
CA ILE A 28 -8.50 -13.45 -6.08
C ILE A 28 -8.37 -13.56 -7.61
N GLY A 29 -7.14 -13.76 -8.07
CA GLY A 29 -6.86 -14.06 -9.48
C GLY A 29 -7.14 -15.53 -9.79
N ARG A 30 -7.99 -15.80 -10.78
CA ARG A 30 -8.29 -17.16 -11.24
C ARG A 30 -8.06 -17.27 -12.75
N PRO A 31 -7.20 -18.19 -13.22
CA PRO A 31 -7.07 -18.45 -14.63
C PRO A 31 -8.33 -19.16 -15.16
N VAL A 32 -8.86 -18.66 -16.26
CA VAL A 32 -9.97 -19.25 -17.00
C VAL A 32 -9.42 -19.80 -18.31
N ARG A 33 -9.57 -21.12 -18.50
CA ARG A 33 -9.20 -21.76 -19.76
C ARG A 33 -10.25 -21.44 -20.81
N ILE A 34 -9.83 -20.81 -21.89
CA ILE A 34 -10.67 -20.57 -23.06
C ILE A 34 -10.30 -21.60 -24.13
N ARG A 35 -11.30 -22.14 -24.81
CA ARG A 35 -11.09 -23.12 -25.89
C ARG A 35 -10.42 -22.40 -27.07
N ARG A 36 -9.25 -22.89 -27.50
CA ARG A 36 -8.46 -22.37 -28.65
C ARG A 36 -7.98 -20.92 -28.49
N ALA A 37 -7.78 -20.45 -27.25
CA ALA A 37 -7.18 -19.14 -26.97
C ALA A 37 -6.28 -19.24 -25.73
N GLU A 38 -5.44 -18.23 -25.52
CA GLU A 38 -4.62 -18.15 -24.31
C GLU A 38 -5.50 -18.09 -23.04
N PRO A 39 -5.05 -18.68 -21.91
CA PRO A 39 -5.76 -18.60 -20.65
C PRO A 39 -5.94 -17.15 -20.21
N LEU A 40 -7.18 -16.73 -19.97
CA LEU A 40 -7.46 -15.38 -19.48
C LEU A 40 -7.46 -15.37 -17.95
N ALA A 41 -6.86 -14.37 -17.34
CA ALA A 41 -6.95 -14.16 -15.91
C ALA A 41 -8.24 -13.40 -15.56
N TYR A 42 -8.96 -13.86 -14.54
CA TYR A 42 -10.11 -13.15 -13.99
C TYR A 42 -9.85 -12.78 -12.53
N LEU A 43 -10.26 -11.57 -12.16
CA LEU A 43 -10.42 -11.18 -10.78
C LEU A 43 -11.81 -11.64 -10.32
N VAL A 44 -11.88 -12.51 -9.32
CA VAL A 44 -13.15 -13.12 -8.87
C VAL A 44 -13.33 -13.03 -7.37
N CYS A 45 -14.59 -12.90 -6.94
CA CYS A 45 -14.96 -13.10 -5.55
C CYS A 45 -14.83 -14.60 -5.24
N PRO A 46 -14.04 -15.00 -4.24
CA PRO A 46 -13.90 -16.40 -3.86
C PRO A 46 -15.24 -16.98 -3.39
N GLY A 47 -15.34 -18.31 -3.32
CA GLY A 47 -16.51 -18.99 -2.76
C GLY A 47 -16.50 -19.00 -1.23
N LYS A 48 -17.60 -19.46 -0.62
CA LYS A 48 -17.82 -19.49 0.85
C LYS A 48 -16.66 -20.07 1.65
N LYS A 49 -16.07 -21.17 1.16
CA LYS A 49 -14.95 -21.86 1.83
C LYS A 49 -13.65 -21.03 1.90
N GLN A 50 -13.56 -19.96 1.11
CA GLN A 50 -12.40 -19.09 0.99
C GLN A 50 -12.75 -17.64 1.41
N GLY A 51 -13.84 -17.45 2.16
CA GLY A 51 -14.21 -16.14 2.72
C GLY A 51 -14.97 -15.20 1.79
N GLY A 52 -15.48 -15.69 0.64
CA GLY A 52 -16.33 -14.89 -0.27
C GLY A 52 -17.66 -15.56 -0.60
N HIS A 53 -18.44 -14.95 -1.50
CA HIS A 53 -19.78 -15.43 -1.87
C HIS A 53 -19.95 -15.67 -3.38
N SER A 54 -18.86 -15.74 -4.16
CA SER A 54 -18.90 -15.88 -5.62
C SER A 54 -19.76 -14.81 -6.32
N CYS A 55 -19.78 -13.58 -5.79
CA CYS A 55 -20.72 -12.55 -6.23
C CYS A 55 -20.37 -11.93 -7.59
N VAL A 56 -19.07 -11.69 -7.83
CA VAL A 56 -18.57 -10.91 -8.96
C VAL A 56 -17.37 -11.58 -9.62
N GLY A 57 -17.18 -11.27 -10.90
CA GLY A 57 -16.00 -11.62 -11.66
C GLY A 57 -15.79 -10.62 -12.80
N ILE A 58 -14.53 -10.28 -13.07
CA ILE A 58 -14.15 -9.38 -14.16
C ILE A 58 -12.83 -9.84 -14.79
N ALA A 59 -12.65 -9.57 -16.08
CA ALA A 59 -11.38 -9.83 -16.77
C ALA A 59 -10.28 -8.95 -16.16
N MET A 60 -9.18 -9.58 -15.77
CA MET A 60 -8.12 -8.97 -14.96
C MET A 60 -7.38 -7.87 -15.70
N ASP A 61 -7.01 -8.15 -16.95
CA ASP A 61 -6.35 -7.21 -17.87
C ASP A 61 -7.15 -5.91 -18.03
N LYS A 62 -8.47 -6.04 -18.18
CA LYS A 62 -9.37 -4.91 -18.35
C LYS A 62 -9.51 -4.09 -17.08
N ALA A 63 -9.64 -4.75 -15.93
CA ALA A 63 -9.75 -4.08 -14.64
C ALA A 63 -8.45 -3.33 -14.30
N GLU A 64 -7.29 -3.98 -14.50
CA GLU A 64 -5.97 -3.38 -14.26
C GLU A 64 -5.73 -2.16 -15.15
N ARG A 65 -6.03 -2.26 -16.44
CA ARG A 65 -5.91 -1.11 -17.35
C ARG A 65 -6.79 0.05 -16.94
N HIS A 66 -8.06 -0.23 -16.62
CA HIS A 66 -8.99 0.82 -16.20
C HIS A 66 -8.52 1.53 -14.92
N VAL A 67 -8.02 0.77 -13.94
CA VAL A 67 -7.48 1.33 -12.70
C VAL A 67 -6.26 2.21 -12.97
N LEU A 68 -5.33 1.76 -13.82
CA LEU A 68 -4.14 2.52 -14.17
C LEU A 68 -4.47 3.80 -14.94
N ASP A 69 -5.31 3.70 -15.97
CA ASP A 69 -5.74 4.86 -16.75
C ASP A 69 -6.41 5.90 -15.84
N ARG A 70 -7.25 5.44 -14.89
CA ARG A 70 -7.94 6.34 -13.96
C ARG A 70 -7.00 6.93 -12.92
N LEU A 71 -6.08 6.15 -12.34
CA LEU A 71 -5.07 6.64 -11.40
C LEU A 71 -4.28 7.78 -12.03
N PHE A 72 -3.72 7.53 -13.20
CA PHE A 72 -2.91 8.54 -13.87
C PHE A 72 -3.71 9.77 -14.29
N ALA A 73 -4.96 9.60 -14.73
CA ALA A 73 -5.83 10.73 -15.05
C ALA A 73 -6.21 11.58 -13.83
N GLU A 74 -6.29 10.99 -12.62
CA GLU A 74 -6.47 11.77 -11.39
C GLU A 74 -5.16 12.41 -10.93
N LEU A 75 -4.02 11.73 -11.05
CA LEU A 75 -2.69 12.28 -10.72
C LEU A 75 -2.30 13.48 -11.61
N ASP A 76 -2.85 13.59 -12.82
CA ASP A 76 -2.67 14.75 -13.69
C ASP A 76 -3.45 15.99 -13.21
N LYS A 77 -4.33 15.87 -12.20
CA LYS A 77 -5.13 16.96 -11.65
C LYS A 77 -4.47 17.54 -10.39
N PRO A 78 -4.08 18.83 -10.39
CA PRO A 78 -3.51 19.47 -9.20
C PRO A 78 -4.41 19.38 -7.97
N GLU A 79 -5.73 19.52 -8.14
CA GLU A 79 -6.68 19.51 -7.02
C GLU A 79 -6.75 18.13 -6.34
N PHE A 80 -6.52 17.05 -7.09
CA PHE A 80 -6.46 15.70 -6.55
C PHE A 80 -5.20 15.51 -5.70
N LEU A 81 -4.05 16.01 -6.19
CA LEU A 81 -2.80 15.98 -5.43
C LEU A 81 -2.88 16.83 -4.16
N ASP A 82 -3.54 17.98 -4.23
CA ASP A 82 -3.77 18.83 -3.06
C ASP A 82 -4.73 18.16 -2.06
N ALA A 83 -5.80 17.52 -2.53
CA ALA A 83 -6.75 16.80 -1.70
C ALA A 83 -6.13 15.56 -1.02
N ILE A 84 -5.24 14.88 -1.72
CA ILE A 84 -4.47 13.73 -1.21
C ILE A 84 -3.29 14.18 -0.34
N GLY A 85 -2.76 15.38 -0.60
CA GLY A 85 -1.66 16.00 0.14
C GLY A 85 -2.08 16.62 1.48
N ALA A 86 -3.38 16.68 1.77
CA ALA A 86 -3.91 16.99 3.10
C ALA A 86 -3.54 15.85 4.06
N ASP A 87 -2.34 15.93 4.61
CA ASP A 87 -1.77 14.86 5.40
C ASP A 87 -2.34 14.90 6.83
N ASP A 88 -3.46 14.23 7.09
CA ASP A 88 -4.05 14.08 8.44
C ASP A 88 -3.04 13.45 9.43
N HIS A 89 -2.08 12.69 8.91
CA HIS A 89 -1.01 12.11 9.69
C HIS A 89 0.22 13.01 9.83
N ALA A 90 0.24 14.22 9.27
CA ALA A 90 1.37 15.15 9.37
C ALA A 90 1.70 15.44 10.83
N ARG A 91 0.66 15.80 11.60
CA ARG A 91 0.79 16.07 13.04
C ARG A 91 1.36 14.88 13.80
N GLN A 92 0.88 13.67 13.48
CA GLN A 92 1.36 12.44 14.12
C GLN A 92 2.82 12.14 13.76
N ARG A 93 3.22 12.36 12.50
CA ARG A 93 4.63 12.23 12.06
C ARG A 93 5.52 13.24 12.74
N ASP A 94 5.10 14.50 12.81
CA ASP A 94 5.83 15.57 13.47
C ASP A 94 6.01 15.25 14.97
N GLU A 95 4.96 14.76 15.64
CA GLU A 95 5.05 14.34 17.04
C GLU A 95 6.03 13.19 17.26
N ILE A 96 6.03 12.16 16.41
CA ILE A 96 6.96 11.03 16.53
C ILE A 96 8.39 11.48 16.23
N THR A 97 8.56 12.34 15.22
CA THR A 97 9.87 12.90 14.85
C THR A 97 10.42 13.78 15.97
N ALA A 98 9.59 14.60 16.61
CA ALA A 98 9.95 15.38 17.78
C ALA A 98 10.32 14.48 18.97
N LYS A 99 9.58 13.39 19.20
CA LYS A 99 9.91 12.39 20.25
C LYS A 99 11.25 11.70 19.99
N LEU A 100 11.56 11.37 18.74
CA LEU A 100 12.87 10.81 18.35
C LEU A 100 14.00 11.83 18.61
N GLY A 101 13.82 13.09 18.21
CA GLY A 101 14.79 14.15 18.51
C GLY A 101 15.00 14.37 20.02
N ALA A 102 13.92 14.28 20.81
CA ALA A 102 14.02 14.35 22.27
C ALA A 102 14.77 13.17 22.90
N LEU A 103 14.71 11.97 22.29
CA LEU A 103 15.51 10.82 22.74
C LEU A 103 17.00 11.04 22.51
N ASP A 104 17.39 11.69 21.41
CA ASP A 104 18.79 12.05 21.15
C ASP A 104 19.30 13.04 22.20
N GLY A 105 18.48 14.02 22.60
CA GLY A 105 18.78 14.91 23.73
C GLY A 105 19.05 14.14 25.03
N ARG A 106 18.15 13.21 25.38
CA ARG A 106 18.31 12.36 26.59
C ARG A 106 19.53 11.45 26.54
N ARG A 107 19.95 11.00 25.35
CA ARG A 107 21.19 10.21 25.19
C ARG A 107 22.42 11.04 25.49
N ASN A 108 22.44 12.30 25.06
CA ASN A 108 23.54 13.20 25.33
C ASN A 108 23.64 13.49 26.84
N GLU A 109 22.52 13.81 27.49
CA GLU A 109 22.46 13.96 28.95
C GLU A 109 22.96 12.71 29.68
N LEU A 110 22.48 11.51 29.28
CA LEU A 110 22.93 10.25 29.86
C LEU A 110 24.44 10.01 29.70
N ALA A 111 25.01 10.42 28.55
CA ALA A 111 26.44 10.31 28.29
C ALA A 111 27.25 11.28 29.18
N GLU A 112 26.77 12.50 29.39
CA GLU A 112 27.39 13.49 30.28
C GLU A 112 27.34 13.03 31.73
N THR A 113 26.19 12.55 32.22
CA THR A 113 26.06 12.03 33.59
C THR A 113 26.96 10.82 33.85
N TRP A 114 27.10 9.94 32.85
CA TRP A 114 28.05 8.82 32.91
C TRP A 114 29.51 9.30 32.96
N ALA A 115 29.87 10.29 32.13
CA ALA A 115 31.22 10.85 32.11
C ALA A 115 31.58 11.58 33.40
N ALA A 116 30.61 12.19 34.07
CA ALA A 116 30.76 12.80 35.39
C ALA A 116 30.97 11.77 36.52
N GLY A 117 30.68 10.48 36.27
CA GLY A 117 30.80 9.41 37.26
C GLY A 117 29.59 9.27 38.19
N ASP A 118 28.49 9.96 37.87
CA ASP A 118 27.26 9.97 38.69
C ASP A 118 26.39 8.72 38.49
N LEU A 119 26.76 7.84 37.56
CA LEU A 119 26.06 6.59 37.27
C LEU A 119 27.02 5.40 37.38
N THR A 120 26.47 4.26 37.82
CA THR A 120 27.16 2.96 37.74
C THR A 120 26.99 2.32 36.36
N ALA A 121 27.89 1.41 35.99
CA ALA A 121 27.86 0.76 34.67
C ALA A 121 26.55 0.00 34.42
N ALA A 122 25.96 -0.56 35.49
CA ALA A 122 24.68 -1.26 35.43
C ALA A 122 23.51 -0.28 35.17
N GLU A 123 23.51 0.88 35.82
CA GLU A 123 22.50 1.92 35.62
C GLU A 123 22.58 2.51 34.22
N TRP A 124 23.79 2.82 33.75
CA TRP A 124 24.01 3.31 32.39
C TRP A 124 23.54 2.32 31.33
N THR A 125 23.90 1.04 31.49
CA THR A 125 23.48 -0.02 30.54
C THR A 125 21.96 -0.16 30.52
N THR A 126 21.32 -0.11 31.69
CA THR A 126 19.86 -0.20 31.82
C THR A 126 19.17 0.99 31.16
N ALA A 127 19.63 2.22 31.43
CA ALA A 127 19.09 3.44 30.85
C ALA A 127 19.28 3.47 29.32
N ARG A 128 20.47 3.11 28.83
CA ARG A 128 20.77 3.04 27.40
C ARG A 128 19.87 2.05 26.67
N ARG A 129 19.64 0.87 27.26
CA ARG A 129 18.73 -0.14 26.69
C ARG A 129 17.30 0.40 26.59
N ALA A 130 16.78 1.02 27.66
CA ALA A 130 15.44 1.57 27.66
C ALA A 130 15.24 2.66 26.57
N LEU A 131 16.23 3.53 26.38
CA LEU A 131 16.20 4.53 25.31
C LEU A 131 16.21 3.89 23.91
N ALA A 132 17.02 2.84 23.71
CA ALA A 132 17.09 2.12 22.43
C ALA A 132 15.79 1.37 22.11
N GLU A 133 15.16 0.73 23.09
CA GLU A 133 13.85 0.09 22.93
C GLU A 133 12.78 1.11 22.55
N ARG A 134 12.77 2.28 23.19
CA ARG A 134 11.81 3.35 22.88
C ARG A 134 12.05 3.93 21.48
N GLU A 135 13.30 4.11 21.07
CA GLU A 135 13.68 4.53 19.73
C GLU A 135 13.18 3.53 18.68
N GLN A 136 13.39 2.23 18.91
CA GLN A 136 12.92 1.19 18.01
C GLN A 136 11.39 1.19 17.88
N GLN A 137 10.68 1.37 18.99
CA GLN A 137 9.21 1.44 18.98
C GLN A 137 8.71 2.65 18.19
N LEU A 138 9.28 3.84 18.44
CA LEU A 138 8.91 5.07 17.72
C LEU A 138 9.23 4.98 16.22
N ARG A 139 10.35 4.34 15.83
CA ARG A 139 10.66 4.09 14.42
C ARG A 139 9.67 3.13 13.78
N ALA A 140 9.22 2.10 14.49
CA ALA A 140 8.19 1.19 13.99
C ALA A 140 6.83 1.91 13.85
N GLU A 141 6.47 2.76 14.82
CA GLU A 141 5.28 3.61 14.75
C GLU A 141 5.36 4.57 13.54
N LEU A 142 6.51 5.21 13.30
CA LEU A 142 6.71 6.09 12.15
C LEU A 142 6.63 5.35 10.81
N ALA A 143 7.22 4.15 10.72
CA ALA A 143 7.19 3.32 9.52
C ALA A 143 5.78 2.78 9.19
N ALA A 144 4.89 2.72 10.19
CA ALA A 144 3.49 2.37 9.99
C ALA A 144 2.66 3.53 9.43
N ILE A 145 3.17 4.76 9.49
CA ILE A 145 2.50 5.94 8.95
C ILE A 145 2.86 6.11 7.46
N PRO A 146 1.88 6.32 6.57
CA PRO A 146 2.15 6.56 5.15
C PRO A 146 3.07 7.80 4.94
N PRO A 147 4.03 7.74 4.00
CA PRO A 147 4.89 8.87 3.70
C PRO A 147 4.10 10.04 3.08
N PRO A 148 4.58 11.30 3.23
CA PRO A 148 3.92 12.45 2.65
C PRO A 148 3.96 12.38 1.13
N MET A 149 2.79 12.50 0.48
CA MET A 149 2.64 12.32 -0.97
C MET A 149 3.14 13.50 -1.81
N THR A 150 3.47 14.62 -1.17
CA THR A 150 3.97 15.86 -1.80
C THR A 150 5.35 15.72 -2.48
N ASN A 151 6.06 14.61 -2.29
CA ASN A 151 7.40 14.40 -2.83
C ASN A 151 7.50 13.22 -3.83
N VAL A 152 6.36 12.75 -4.36
CA VAL A 152 6.33 11.65 -5.33
C VAL A 152 6.54 12.21 -6.74
N ASP A 153 7.59 11.77 -7.44
CA ASP A 153 7.80 12.07 -8.85
C ASP A 153 6.84 11.24 -9.72
N ILE A 154 5.65 11.79 -9.96
CA ILE A 154 4.59 11.15 -10.76
C ILE A 154 5.04 10.93 -12.20
N THR A 155 5.81 11.88 -12.77
CA THR A 155 6.25 11.80 -14.16
C THR A 155 7.27 10.69 -14.33
N GLY A 156 8.29 10.65 -13.46
CA GLY A 156 9.27 9.57 -13.44
C GLY A 156 8.63 8.20 -13.15
N ALA A 157 7.65 8.14 -12.24
CA ALA A 157 6.93 6.90 -11.97
C ALA A 157 6.12 6.39 -13.18
N ARG A 158 5.49 7.29 -13.94
CA ARG A 158 4.76 6.95 -15.18
C ARG A 158 5.70 6.39 -16.25
N GLU A 159 6.86 7.01 -16.44
CA GLU A 159 7.85 6.59 -17.43
C GLU A 159 8.48 5.24 -17.07
N ALA A 160 8.82 5.03 -15.79
CA ALA A 160 9.43 3.80 -15.31
C ALA A 160 8.42 2.65 -15.15
N TRP A 161 7.11 2.91 -15.21
CA TRP A 161 6.06 1.91 -14.97
C TRP A 161 6.23 0.58 -15.72
N PRO A 162 6.57 0.55 -17.03
CA PRO A 162 6.73 -0.70 -17.78
C PRO A 162 7.88 -1.58 -17.28
N ASP A 163 8.88 -0.95 -16.66
CA ASP A 163 10.10 -1.61 -16.18
C ASP A 163 10.05 -1.93 -14.68
N MET A 164 9.08 -1.36 -13.95
CA MET A 164 8.85 -1.66 -12.54
C MET A 164 8.46 -3.12 -12.32
N THR A 165 8.98 -3.69 -11.24
CA THR A 165 8.52 -4.97 -10.72
C THR A 165 7.08 -4.86 -10.21
N LEU A 166 6.38 -5.99 -10.16
CA LEU A 166 5.00 -6.00 -9.67
C LEU A 166 4.86 -5.49 -8.22
N ASN A 167 5.87 -5.70 -7.37
CA ASN A 167 5.85 -5.19 -6.01
C ASN A 167 5.93 -3.66 -6.01
N GLU A 168 6.84 -3.07 -6.79
CA GLU A 168 6.98 -1.61 -6.92
C GLU A 168 5.70 -0.97 -7.47
N GLN A 169 5.10 -1.56 -8.50
CA GLN A 169 3.82 -1.09 -9.03
C GLN A 169 2.70 -1.10 -7.98
N ARG A 170 2.65 -2.14 -7.14
CA ARG A 170 1.64 -2.27 -6.07
C ARG A 170 1.88 -1.32 -4.92
N GLU A 171 3.15 -1.10 -4.56
CA GLU A 171 3.53 -0.10 -3.56
C GLU A 171 3.10 1.28 -4.04
N PHE A 172 3.37 1.63 -5.30
CA PHE A 172 2.93 2.88 -5.90
C PHE A 172 1.40 3.03 -5.90
N LEU A 173 0.65 2.01 -6.34
CA LEU A 173 -0.81 2.01 -6.25
C LEU A 173 -1.31 2.22 -4.81
N GLY A 174 -0.66 1.56 -3.85
CA GLY A 174 -1.01 1.63 -2.44
C GLY A 174 -0.81 3.01 -1.81
N LEU A 175 -0.05 3.91 -2.45
CA LEU A 175 0.08 5.31 -2.02
C LEU A 175 -1.23 6.09 -2.24
N PHE A 176 -1.93 5.84 -3.34
CA PHE A 176 -3.08 6.65 -3.76
C PHE A 176 -4.42 5.91 -3.64
N ILE A 177 -4.41 4.58 -3.72
CA ILE A 177 -5.60 3.75 -3.74
C ILE A 177 -5.69 2.96 -2.44
N GLU A 178 -6.80 3.12 -1.73
CA GLU A 178 -7.13 2.30 -0.57
C GLU A 178 -7.65 0.95 -1.05
N ARG A 179 -8.61 0.96 -1.99
CA ARG A 179 -9.28 -0.25 -2.46
C ARG A 179 -9.83 -0.09 -3.87
N VAL A 180 -9.83 -1.18 -4.63
CA VAL A 180 -10.49 -1.28 -5.93
C VAL A 180 -11.70 -2.19 -5.80
N VAL A 181 -12.90 -1.62 -5.91
CA VAL A 181 -14.16 -2.33 -5.69
C VAL A 181 -14.74 -2.79 -7.03
N VAL A 182 -15.01 -4.09 -7.14
CA VAL A 182 -15.66 -4.67 -8.32
C VAL A 182 -17.13 -4.96 -8.03
N ASN A 183 -18.00 -4.31 -8.79
CA ASN A 183 -19.45 -4.44 -8.73
C ASN A 183 -19.99 -5.50 -9.71
N ARG A 184 -21.26 -5.86 -9.47
CA ARG A 184 -22.01 -6.76 -10.37
C ARG A 184 -22.09 -6.14 -11.76
N ALA A 185 -22.06 -6.99 -12.78
CA ALA A 185 -22.33 -6.52 -14.13
C ALA A 185 -23.79 -6.08 -14.24
N THR A 186 -24.02 -4.84 -14.66
CA THR A 186 -25.34 -4.29 -15.00
C THR A 186 -25.92 -5.03 -16.21
N THR A 187 -25.07 -5.45 -17.15
CA THR A 187 -25.45 -6.27 -18.32
C THR A 187 -24.79 -7.65 -18.26
N ARG A 188 -25.49 -8.70 -18.72
CA ARG A 188 -24.91 -10.07 -18.83
C ARG A 188 -23.81 -10.21 -19.91
N SER A 189 -23.44 -9.12 -20.58
CA SER A 189 -22.40 -9.13 -21.60
C SER A 189 -21.02 -9.23 -20.97
N ARG A 190 -20.22 -10.21 -21.43
CA ARG A 190 -18.78 -10.29 -21.13
C ARG A 190 -17.97 -9.09 -21.65
N TRP A 191 -18.59 -8.25 -22.48
CA TRP A 191 -18.03 -7.03 -23.07
C TRP A 191 -18.62 -5.75 -22.47
N GLY A 192 -19.40 -5.85 -21.40
CA GLY A 192 -19.96 -4.66 -20.74
C GLY A 192 -18.87 -3.67 -20.31
N PRO A 193 -19.19 -2.36 -20.21
CA PRO A 193 -18.24 -1.33 -19.82
C PRO A 193 -17.59 -1.67 -18.47
N VAL A 194 -16.26 -1.64 -18.44
CA VAL A 194 -15.49 -1.95 -17.22
C VAL A 194 -15.66 -0.84 -16.19
N GLY A 195 -15.70 0.42 -16.64
CA GLY A 195 -15.76 1.59 -15.76
C GLY A 195 -17.05 1.74 -14.96
N GLU A 196 -18.17 1.13 -15.40
CA GLU A 196 -19.41 1.11 -14.60
C GLU A 196 -19.37 0.07 -13.46
N ARG A 197 -18.33 -0.77 -13.44
CA ARG A 197 -18.23 -1.91 -12.54
C ARG A 197 -17.01 -1.86 -11.63
N VAL A 198 -16.08 -0.94 -11.86
CA VAL A 198 -14.84 -0.83 -11.11
C VAL A 198 -14.81 0.55 -10.50
N ASP A 199 -15.06 0.62 -9.20
CA ASP A 199 -14.92 1.84 -8.42
C ASP A 199 -13.54 1.83 -7.73
N ILE A 200 -12.90 2.99 -7.68
CA ILE A 200 -11.64 3.19 -6.98
C ILE A 200 -11.94 4.00 -5.73
N GLU A 201 -11.71 3.39 -4.58
CA GLU A 201 -11.68 4.08 -3.30
C GLU A 201 -10.27 4.63 -3.14
N TRP A 202 -10.16 5.94 -3.33
CA TRP A 202 -8.93 6.69 -3.13
C TRP A 202 -8.62 6.79 -1.65
N ARG A 203 -7.33 6.82 -1.30
CA ARG A 203 -6.95 7.26 0.04
C ARG A 203 -7.31 8.73 0.18
N THR A 204 -8.40 9.02 0.87
CA THR A 204 -8.52 10.27 1.60
C THR A 204 -7.53 10.16 2.75
N LEU A 205 -6.43 10.93 2.68
CA LEU A 205 -5.70 11.26 3.88
C LEU A 205 -6.51 12.29 4.64
#